data_AF-A0A7I7NHW9-F1
#
_entry.id   AF-A0A7I7NHW9-F1
#
_cell.length_a   1.000
_cell.length_b   1.000
_cell.length_c   1.000
_cell.angle_alpha   90.00
_cell.angle_beta   90.00
_cell.angle_gamma   90.00
#
_symmetry.space_group_name_H-M   'P 1'
#
loop_
_entity.id
_entity.type
_entity.pdbx_description
1 polymer ?
#
loop_
_entity_poly.entity_id
_entity_poly.type
_entity_poly.pdbx_seq_one_letter_code
_entity_poly.pdbx_strand_id
1 'polypeptide(L)'
;MRLEVLYSARSATDYDALADELDGLARIPIDAETFARAYQVQRELAHVGGLRHRSVKIADLIIAAAAELSGTVEWHYDEDFDRIAAITGQRTEWIVPRGTVPDW
;
A
#
# COMPACT_ATOMS: atom_id res chain seq x y z
N MET A 1 2.49 2.82 5.03
CA MET A 1 2.10 4.25 5.05
C MET A 1 2.85 5.15 6.03
N ARG A 2 2.58 5.15 7.37
CA ARG A 2 3.18 6.17 8.28
C ARG A 2 4.71 6.28 8.13
N LEU A 3 5.42 5.14 8.13
CA LEU A 3 6.88 5.14 8.00
C LEU A 3 7.37 5.59 6.61
N GLU A 4 6.60 5.35 5.54
CA GLU A 4 6.96 5.80 4.18
C GLU A 4 6.81 7.31 4.03
N VAL A 5 5.73 7.88 4.58
CA VAL A 5 5.52 9.33 4.60
C VAL A 5 6.63 10.00 5.42
N LEU A 6 6.92 9.48 6.61
CA LEU A 6 7.96 10.01 7.48
C LEU A 6 9.38 9.86 6.90
N TYR A 7 9.62 8.84 6.06
CA TYR A 7 10.89 8.69 5.35
C TYR A 7 11.15 9.82 4.34
N SER A 8 10.08 10.44 3.81
CA SER A 8 10.20 11.57 2.88
C SER A 8 10.53 12.91 3.55
N ALA A 9 10.54 12.96 4.89
CA ALA A 9 10.85 14.16 5.66
C ALA A 9 12.26 14.69 5.33
N ARG A 10 12.37 16.01 5.20
CA ARG A 10 13.61 16.71 4.79
C ARG A 10 14.44 17.21 5.97
N SER A 11 13.91 17.12 7.19
CA SER A 11 14.59 17.46 8.44
C SER A 11 13.89 16.82 9.63
N ALA A 12 14.50 16.86 10.82
CA ALA A 12 13.85 16.41 12.05
C ALA A 12 12.58 17.22 12.38
N THR A 13 12.61 18.55 12.19
CA THR A 13 11.42 19.39 12.41
C THR A 13 10.29 19.05 11.44
N ASP A 14 10.62 18.76 10.17
CA ASP A 14 9.66 18.33 9.15
C ASP A 14 9.07 16.94 9.48
N TYR A 15 9.92 16.02 9.98
CA TYR A 15 9.48 14.71 10.46
C TYR A 15 8.44 14.83 11.58
N ASP A 16 8.73 15.65 12.60
CA ASP A 16 7.82 15.82 13.75
C ASP A 16 6.50 16.46 13.30
N ALA A 17 6.55 17.46 12.41
CA ALA A 17 5.34 18.07 11.85
C ALA A 17 4.47 17.06 11.08
N LEU A 18 5.09 16.25 10.20
CA LEU A 18 4.37 15.17 9.49
C LEU A 18 3.83 14.11 10.45
N ALA A 19 4.56 13.78 11.51
CA ALA A 19 4.12 12.81 12.51
C ALA A 19 2.86 13.27 13.23
N ASP A 20 2.80 14.56 13.60
CA ASP A 20 1.65 15.20 14.22
C ASP A 20 0.44 15.23 13.27
N GLU A 21 0.63 15.56 11.99
CA GLU A 21 -0.44 15.52 10.98
C GLU A 21 -1.04 14.11 10.83
N LEU A 22 -0.18 13.09 10.78
CA LEU A 22 -0.61 11.69 10.64
C LEU A 22 -1.33 11.15 11.88
N ASP A 23 -1.18 11.76 13.05
CA ASP A 23 -1.92 11.38 14.26
C ASP A 23 -3.41 11.77 14.21
N GLY A 24 -3.78 12.69 13.31
CA GLY A 24 -5.18 13.00 13.03
C GLY A 24 -5.92 11.96 12.18
N LEU A 25 -5.21 10.98 11.60
CA LEU A 25 -5.81 9.98 10.71
C LEU A 25 -6.30 8.75 11.47
N ALA A 26 -7.44 8.21 11.04
CA ALA A 26 -7.92 6.92 11.52
C ALA A 26 -6.94 5.80 11.14
N ARG A 27 -6.67 4.89 12.08
CA ARG A 27 -5.72 3.80 11.89
C ARG A 27 -6.46 2.51 11.53
N ILE A 28 -6.03 1.88 10.44
CA ILE A 28 -6.37 0.50 10.15
C ILE A 28 -5.33 -0.40 10.86
N PRO A 29 -5.74 -1.36 11.70
CA PRO A 29 -4.80 -2.23 12.39
C PRO A 29 -4.06 -3.12 11.38
N ILE A 30 -2.78 -3.36 11.65
CA ILE A 30 -1.97 -4.38 10.98
C ILE A 30 -1.65 -5.44 12.02
N ASP A 31 -2.15 -6.65 11.78
CA ASP A 31 -2.07 -7.77 12.71
C ASP A 31 -1.66 -9.07 11.99
N ALA A 32 -1.70 -10.19 12.71
CA ALA A 32 -1.34 -11.49 12.17
C ALA A 32 -2.20 -11.91 10.97
N GLU A 33 -3.48 -11.54 10.95
CA GLU A 33 -4.38 -11.84 9.83
C GLU A 33 -3.97 -11.05 8.59
N THR A 34 -3.59 -9.78 8.77
CA THR A 34 -3.06 -8.92 7.71
C THR A 34 -1.81 -9.54 7.06
N PHE A 35 -0.85 -10.00 7.87
CA PHE A 35 0.36 -10.66 7.35
C PHE A 35 0.06 -12.00 6.67
N ALA A 36 -0.86 -12.79 7.22
CA ALA A 36 -1.29 -14.04 6.59
C ALA A 36 -1.93 -13.79 5.23
N ARG A 37 -2.76 -12.75 5.11
CA ARG A 37 -3.38 -12.38 3.84
C ARG A 37 -2.36 -11.87 2.83
N ALA A 38 -1.44 -11.00 3.23
CA ALA A 38 -0.34 -10.53 2.38
C ALA A 38 0.50 -11.68 1.82
N TYR A 39 0.81 -12.69 2.65
CA TYR A 39 1.51 -13.89 2.22
C TYR A 39 0.73 -14.69 1.16
N GLN A 40 -0.59 -14.85 1.33
CA GLN A 40 -1.44 -15.55 0.35
C GLN A 40 -1.41 -14.84 -1.00
N VAL A 41 -1.60 -13.52 -1.02
CA VAL A 41 -1.56 -12.71 -2.24
C VAL A 41 -0.19 -12.80 -2.92
N GLN A 42 0.90 -12.69 -2.16
CA GLN A 42 2.26 -12.84 -2.70
C GLN A 42 2.49 -14.23 -3.31
N ARG A 43 1.98 -15.29 -2.67
CA ARG A 43 2.06 -16.65 -3.19
C ARG A 43 1.30 -16.77 -4.51
N GLU A 44 0.11 -16.20 -4.61
CA GLU A 44 -0.67 -16.19 -5.86
C GLU A 44 0.07 -15.44 -6.97
N LEU A 45 0.62 -14.25 -6.69
CA LEU A 45 1.47 -13.50 -7.61
C LEU A 45 2.72 -14.28 -8.05
N ALA A 46 3.23 -15.19 -7.22
CA ALA A 46 4.36 -16.04 -7.60
C ALA A 46 3.96 -17.09 -8.65
N HIS A 47 2.72 -17.56 -8.61
CA HIS A 47 2.20 -18.58 -9.52
C HIS A 47 1.56 -18.00 -10.78
N VAL A 48 1.16 -16.72 -10.78
CA VAL A 48 0.58 -16.05 -11.95
C VAL A 48 1.67 -15.41 -12.81
N GLY A 49 1.63 -15.69 -14.13
CA GLY A 49 2.24 -14.84 -15.16
C GLY A 49 3.76 -14.61 -15.06
N GLY A 50 4.53 -15.59 -14.57
CA GLY A 50 6.00 -15.58 -14.63
C GLY A 50 6.70 -14.98 -13.41
N LEU A 51 6.32 -15.38 -12.18
CA LEU A 51 6.97 -14.94 -10.93
C LEU A 51 6.78 -13.45 -10.59
N ARG A 52 5.58 -12.90 -10.82
CA ARG A 52 5.26 -11.48 -10.54
C ARG A 52 5.31 -11.08 -9.06
N HIS A 53 5.44 -12.03 -8.13
CA HIS A 53 5.67 -11.73 -6.71
C HIS A 53 6.85 -10.79 -6.42
N ARG A 54 7.82 -10.67 -7.34
CA ARG A 54 8.98 -9.77 -7.20
C ARG A 54 8.75 -8.37 -7.76
N SER A 55 7.66 -8.17 -8.50
CA SER A 55 7.30 -6.87 -9.07
C SER A 55 6.43 -6.04 -8.14
N VAL A 56 6.15 -6.51 -6.92
CA VAL A 56 5.31 -5.84 -5.94
C VAL A 56 6.10 -5.70 -4.63
N LYS A 57 6.09 -4.52 -4.02
CA LYS A 57 6.79 -4.30 -2.75
C LYS A 57 6.10 -5.03 -1.60
N ILE A 58 6.89 -5.46 -0.61
CA ILE A 58 6.36 -6.14 0.58
C ILE A 58 5.45 -5.20 1.40
N ALA A 59 5.80 -3.91 1.49
CA ALA A 59 4.97 -2.92 2.17
C ALA A 59 3.59 -2.80 1.51
N ASP A 60 3.55 -2.69 0.18
CA ASP A 60 2.31 -2.58 -0.60
C ASP A 60 1.40 -3.79 -0.40
N LEU A 61 1.96 -5.02 -0.31
CA LEU A 61 1.17 -6.22 0.01
C LEU A 61 0.51 -6.15 1.39
N ILE A 62 1.20 -5.61 2.40
CA ILE A 62 0.67 -5.48 3.76
C ILE A 62 -0.39 -4.38 3.81
N ILE A 63 -0.16 -3.25 3.14
CA ILE A 63 -1.10 -2.13 3.06
C ILE A 63 -2.39 -2.58 2.35
N ALA A 64 -2.26 -3.24 1.20
CA ALA A 64 -3.39 -3.74 0.44
C ALA A 64 -4.19 -4.79 1.21
N ALA A 65 -3.53 -5.71 1.92
CA ALA A 65 -4.20 -6.68 2.77
C ALA A 65 -5.00 -6.01 3.90
N ALA A 66 -4.45 -4.97 4.53
CA ALA A 66 -5.16 -4.22 5.56
C ALA A 66 -6.38 -3.47 5.00
N ALA A 67 -6.25 -2.89 3.80
CA ALA A 67 -7.34 -2.22 3.11
C ALA A 67 -8.46 -3.20 2.72
N GLU A 68 -8.10 -4.36 2.18
CA GLU A 68 -9.03 -5.44 1.82
C GLU A 68 -9.82 -5.93 3.03
N LEU A 69 -9.14 -6.29 4.12
CA LEU A 69 -9.76 -6.84 5.33
C LEU A 69 -10.67 -5.82 6.04
N SER A 70 -10.34 -4.52 5.95
CA SER A 70 -11.15 -3.44 6.50
C SER A 70 -12.30 -3.00 5.59
N GLY A 71 -12.37 -3.50 4.35
CA GLY A 71 -13.39 -3.11 3.36
C GLY A 71 -13.25 -1.67 2.84
N THR A 72 -12.11 -1.03 3.10
CA THR A 72 -11.84 0.34 2.68
C THR A 72 -11.48 0.40 1.19
N VAL A 73 -11.63 1.58 0.58
CA VAL A 73 -11.11 1.82 -0.77
C VAL A 73 -9.64 2.22 -0.63
N GLU A 74 -8.79 1.55 -1.39
CA GLU A 74 -7.37 1.87 -1.43
C GLU A 74 -7.10 2.95 -2.47
N TRP A 75 -6.75 4.14 -2.01
CA TRP A 75 -6.33 5.24 -2.85
C TRP A 75 -4.83 5.21 -3.08
N HIS A 76 -4.41 5.19 -4.34
CA HIS A 76 -3.00 5.02 -4.69
C HIS A 76 -2.56 5.84 -5.90
N TYR A 77 -1.24 5.91 -6.07
CA TYR A 77 -0.57 6.32 -7.30
C TYR A 77 0.63 5.41 -7.58
N ASP A 78 0.41 4.10 -7.39
CA ASP A 78 1.41 3.06 -7.65
C ASP A 78 0.70 1.89 -8.37
N GLU A 79 1.27 1.42 -9.48
CA GLU A 79 0.68 0.33 -10.27
C GLU A 79 0.76 -1.04 -9.59
N ASP A 80 1.53 -1.15 -8.50
CA ASP A 80 1.57 -2.37 -7.68
C ASP A 80 0.20 -2.70 -7.09
N PHE A 81 -0.61 -1.69 -6.74
CA PHE A 81 -1.97 -1.90 -6.25
C PHE A 81 -2.94 -2.40 -7.32
N ASP A 82 -2.75 -2.04 -8.60
CA ASP A 82 -3.52 -2.65 -9.69
C ASP A 82 -3.19 -4.16 -9.82
N ARG A 83 -1.91 -4.52 -9.65
CA ARG A 83 -1.46 -5.93 -9.69
C ARG A 83 -2.03 -6.74 -8.54
N ILE A 84 -2.05 -6.15 -7.34
CA ILE A 84 -2.64 -6.77 -6.16
C ILE A 84 -4.17 -6.90 -6.33
N ALA A 85 -4.85 -5.85 -6.76
CA ALA A 85 -6.30 -5.85 -6.98
C ALA A 85 -6.74 -6.86 -8.05
N ALA A 86 -5.89 -7.15 -9.04
CA ALA A 86 -6.15 -8.21 -10.01
C ALA A 86 -6.22 -9.62 -9.38
N ILE A 87 -5.61 -9.81 -8.20
CA ILE A 87 -5.69 -11.05 -7.41
C ILE A 87 -6.85 -10.99 -6.42
N THR A 88 -6.97 -9.90 -5.66
CA THR A 88 -7.90 -9.79 -4.52
C THR A 88 -9.31 -9.37 -4.92
N GLY A 89 -9.46 -8.66 -6.04
CA GLY A 89 -10.70 -7.97 -6.41
C GLY A 89 -11.05 -6.79 -5.50
N GLN A 90 -10.12 -6.33 -4.65
CA GLN A 90 -10.36 -5.21 -3.74
C GLN A 90 -10.59 -3.91 -4.50
N ARG A 91 -11.33 -2.99 -3.88
CA ARG A 91 -11.60 -1.68 -4.48
C ARG A 91 -10.36 -0.80 -4.37
N THR A 92 -9.85 -0.38 -5.53
CA THR A 92 -8.77 0.59 -5.63
C THR A 92 -9.21 1.78 -6.48
N GLU A 93 -8.58 2.93 -6.23
CA GLU A 93 -8.78 4.12 -7.03
C GLU A 93 -7.48 4.93 -7.12
N TRP A 94 -7.18 5.37 -8.33
CA TRP A 94 -6.05 6.26 -8.59
C TRP A 94 -6.40 7.67 -8.11
N ILE A 95 -5.56 8.27 -7.24
CA ILE A 95 -5.82 9.61 -6.68
C ILE A 95 -5.95 10.70 -7.75
N VAL A 96 -5.26 10.51 -8.87
CA VAL A 96 -5.36 11.26 -10.12
C VAL A 96 -5.07 10.29 -11.27
N PRO A 97 -5.47 10.58 -12.53
CA PRO A 97 -5.24 9.66 -13.63
C PRO A 97 -3.78 9.24 -13.76
N ARG A 98 -3.54 7.95 -14.03
CA ARG A 98 -2.19 7.42 -14.23
C ARG A 98 -1.42 8.24 -15.27
N GLY A 99 -0.17 8.60 -14.95
CA GLY A 99 0.73 9.33 -15.83
C GLY A 99 0.58 10.86 -15.77
N THR A 100 -0.25 11.40 -14.88
CA THR A 100 -0.40 12.87 -14.72
C THR A 100 0.51 13.48 -13.67
N VAL A 101 1.06 12.69 -12.74
CA VAL A 101 2.08 13.13 -11.77
C VAL A 101 3.46 12.74 -12.31
N PRO A 102 4.45 13.66 -12.32
CA PRO A 102 5.83 13.36 -12.72
C PRO A 102 6.48 12.31 -11.81
N ASP A 103 7.30 11.44 -12.39
CA ASP A 103 8.18 10.55 -11.64
C ASP A 103 9.21 11.39 -10.87
N TRP A 104 9.26 11.28 -9.54
CA TRP A 104 10.18 12.00 -8.65
C TRP A 104 11.35 11.13 -8.19
#